data_AF-A0A812MQP1-F1
#
_entry.id   AF-A0A812MQP1-F1
#
_cell.length_a   1.000
_cell.length_b   1.000
_cell.length_c   1.000
_cell.angle_alpha   90.00
_cell.angle_beta   90.00
_cell.angle_gamma   90.00
#
_symmetry.space_group_name_H-M   'P 1'
#
loop_
_entity.id
_entity.type
_entity.pdbx_description
1 polymer ?
#
loop_
_entity_poly.entity_id
_entity_poly.type
_entity_poly.pdbx_seq_one_letter_code
_entity_poly.pdbx_strand_id
1 'polypeptide(L)'
;MYDGGITTFAGLAFCTPHQANAGIDDAALMNHVNGLLTHALTPTAVAGLRRLAFEAQALALQDLKTKLESPAEHEPKVLPLQEKMARLTRQKDRLVGVVLTPHNTPSHALIDKACSQLEEGSLQWIHPNKCSSRHSEALSEKPQTSLSFDSKGSIKVSKASHDIECDTSSAHLLRVALQRRALAYDVANLFSFNVMEKWHQSLFDRFHHVPPPGYLATSLHQLVAADKALWLLVAEDTRAKLTEMDPDQPALRLCESHMNYYTDHPDVLFHLMPLKAQTKKTDNPGYSPIVVPEGCTIVFNGGKPICKKFNVGRCKVKTAKGGRCSNGFHVCWKDGHQTGDVVTERTGGTSPEEFASALMAEDDLSYDSLRRLFSLLPLEPPARGVGIGKSGSFTTGAYSFGGEVGLRRNLSSFPITSALLARHVQAISPSFSFTSVALFRNLKTPCHRDANNFPDSYNLVVPVAHFEKGAIWCEDDGGDHLLQCDGVPGRGRLLDVARGPVLLPAASSRHCTLDWTGDRLVLVAFSIREALELPVFGAF
;
A
#
# COMPACT_ATOMS: atom_id res chain seq x y z
N MET A 1 52.08 -11.61 -5.99
CA MET A 1 51.47 -12.37 -7.10
C MET A 1 50.50 -11.41 -7.78
N TYR A 2 50.58 -11.26 -9.11
CA TYR A 2 49.52 -10.57 -9.85
C TYR A 2 48.38 -11.59 -10.01
N ASP A 3 47.17 -11.28 -9.54
CA ASP A 3 46.05 -12.24 -9.43
C ASP A 3 45.52 -12.78 -10.76
N GLY A 4 46.12 -12.39 -11.89
CA GLY A 4 45.80 -12.91 -13.23
C GLY A 4 44.34 -12.76 -13.67
N GLY A 5 43.51 -12.06 -12.89
CA GLY A 5 42.05 -11.98 -13.08
C GLY A 5 41.26 -13.19 -12.56
N ILE A 6 41.90 -14.20 -11.96
CA ILE A 6 41.23 -15.41 -11.47
C ILE A 6 40.99 -15.29 -9.96
N THR A 7 39.88 -14.65 -9.58
CA THR A 7 39.47 -14.46 -8.18
C THR A 7 38.23 -15.29 -7.79
N THR A 8 37.59 -15.95 -8.75
CA THR A 8 36.36 -16.73 -8.55
C THR A 8 36.39 -18.05 -9.32
N PHE A 9 35.59 -19.04 -8.89
CA PHE A 9 35.43 -20.31 -9.62
C PHE A 9 34.94 -20.10 -11.06
N ALA A 10 34.06 -19.14 -11.31
CA ALA A 10 33.64 -18.78 -12.66
C ALA A 10 34.81 -18.18 -13.47
N GLY A 11 35.64 -17.33 -12.86
CA GLY A 11 36.85 -16.80 -13.49
C GLY A 11 37.81 -17.91 -13.92
N LEU A 12 37.99 -18.95 -13.08
CA LEU A 12 38.81 -20.12 -13.43
C LEU A 12 38.15 -20.97 -14.53
N ALA A 13 36.83 -21.14 -14.49
CA ALA A 13 36.08 -21.91 -15.49
C ALA A 13 36.12 -21.30 -16.90
N PHE A 14 36.22 -19.97 -17.00
CA PHE A 14 36.18 -19.22 -18.26
C PHE A 14 37.52 -18.55 -18.64
N CYS A 15 38.62 -18.86 -17.95
CA CYS A 15 39.94 -18.30 -18.28
C CYS A 15 40.53 -18.83 -19.59
N THR A 16 39.97 -19.89 -20.17
CA THR A 16 40.36 -20.48 -21.45
C THR A 16 39.23 -20.42 -22.48
N PRO A 17 39.52 -20.35 -23.79
CA PRO A 17 38.50 -20.36 -24.84
C PRO A 17 37.62 -21.62 -24.74
N HIS A 18 36.31 -21.44 -24.60
CA HIS A 18 35.38 -22.55 -24.44
C HIS A 18 34.78 -22.97 -25.78
N GLN A 19 34.88 -24.26 -26.13
CA GLN A 19 34.08 -24.89 -27.18
C GLN A 19 32.99 -25.74 -26.54
N ALA A 20 31.73 -25.51 -26.92
CA ALA A 20 30.62 -26.33 -26.45
C ALA A 20 30.89 -27.81 -26.84
N ASN A 21 30.89 -28.70 -25.84
CA ASN A 21 31.17 -30.14 -25.90
C ASN A 21 32.65 -30.57 -25.92
N ALA A 22 33.62 -29.66 -25.88
CA ALA A 22 35.01 -30.03 -25.61
C ALA A 22 35.32 -29.83 -24.13
N GLY A 23 36.04 -30.78 -23.53
CA GLY A 23 36.61 -30.60 -22.19
C GLY A 23 37.60 -29.41 -22.15
N ILE A 24 38.17 -29.17 -20.98
CA ILE A 24 39.16 -28.10 -20.81
C ILE A 24 40.34 -28.29 -21.78
N ASP A 25 40.68 -27.22 -22.51
CA ASP A 25 41.92 -27.18 -23.27
C ASP A 25 43.09 -27.05 -22.29
N ASP A 26 43.70 -28.19 -21.98
CA ASP A 26 44.81 -28.29 -21.04
C ASP A 26 46.01 -27.42 -21.45
N ALA A 27 46.25 -27.29 -22.76
CA ALA A 27 47.36 -26.47 -23.26
C ALA A 27 47.07 -24.98 -23.03
N ALA A 28 45.84 -24.52 -23.28
CA ALA A 28 45.44 -23.15 -23.00
C ALA A 28 45.48 -22.81 -21.51
N LEU A 29 45.01 -23.72 -20.65
CA LEU A 29 45.02 -23.56 -19.19
C LEU A 29 46.46 -23.43 -18.66
N MET A 30 47.34 -24.35 -19.09
CA MET A 30 48.73 -24.35 -18.67
C MET A 30 49.50 -23.14 -19.22
N ASN A 31 49.21 -22.68 -20.44
CA ASN A 31 49.81 -21.46 -21.00
C ASN A 31 49.41 -20.21 -20.22
N HIS A 32 48.13 -20.10 -19.83
CA HIS A 32 47.65 -18.97 -19.03
C HIS A 32 48.27 -18.97 -17.62
N VAL A 33 48.31 -20.13 -16.95
CA VAL A 33 48.84 -20.25 -15.58
C VAL A 33 50.36 -20.08 -15.55
N ASN A 34 51.09 -20.66 -16.51
CA ASN A 34 52.55 -20.47 -16.60
C ASN A 34 52.93 -19.01 -16.90
N GLY A 35 52.06 -18.24 -17.56
CA GLY A 35 52.24 -16.79 -17.75
C GLY A 35 52.12 -15.96 -16.47
N LEU A 36 51.50 -16.51 -15.42
CA LEU A 36 51.27 -15.84 -14.12
C LEU A 36 52.29 -16.24 -13.05
N LEU A 37 53.06 -17.30 -13.28
CA LEU A 37 53.99 -17.88 -12.31
C LEU A 37 55.44 -17.57 -12.68
N THR A 38 56.26 -17.27 -11.67
CA THR A 38 57.70 -17.05 -11.84
C THR A 38 58.51 -18.35 -11.86
N HIS A 39 57.90 -19.48 -11.51
CA HIS A 39 58.53 -20.80 -11.44
C HIS A 39 57.61 -21.87 -12.02
N ALA A 40 58.21 -22.91 -12.62
CA ALA A 40 57.47 -24.05 -13.16
C ALA A 40 56.77 -24.84 -12.05
N LEU A 41 55.51 -25.21 -12.27
CA LEU A 41 54.73 -26.01 -11.34
C LEU A 41 55.24 -27.45 -11.27
N THR A 42 55.17 -28.04 -10.07
CA THR A 42 55.44 -29.47 -9.90
C THR A 42 54.35 -30.32 -10.58
N PRO A 43 54.65 -31.54 -11.05
CA PRO A 43 53.65 -32.42 -11.68
C PRO A 43 52.40 -32.65 -10.82
N THR A 44 52.57 -32.71 -9.49
CA THR A 44 51.46 -32.86 -8.53
C THR A 44 50.58 -31.61 -8.46
N ALA A 45 51.17 -30.42 -8.48
CA ALA A 45 50.41 -29.16 -8.50
C ALA A 45 49.63 -28.99 -9.81
N VAL A 46 50.20 -29.42 -10.94
CA VAL A 46 49.51 -29.44 -12.24
C VAL A 46 48.29 -30.36 -12.22
N ALA A 47 48.40 -31.55 -11.65
CA ALA A 47 47.27 -32.46 -11.49
C ALA A 47 46.15 -31.87 -10.61
N GLY A 48 46.53 -31.19 -9.51
CA GLY A 48 45.58 -30.50 -8.64
C GLY A 48 44.86 -29.34 -9.34
N LEU A 49 45.58 -28.55 -10.14
CA LEU A 49 45.03 -27.45 -10.91
C LEU A 49 44.05 -27.91 -11.99
N ARG A 50 44.38 -28.98 -12.73
CA ARG A 50 43.48 -29.59 -13.72
C ARG A 50 42.18 -30.04 -13.09
N ARG A 51 42.27 -30.69 -11.92
CA ARG A 51 41.11 -31.11 -11.15
C ARG A 51 40.27 -29.91 -10.71
N LEU A 52 40.90 -28.87 -10.18
CA LEU A 52 40.22 -27.65 -9.74
C LEU A 52 39.51 -26.94 -10.92
N ALA A 53 40.16 -26.86 -12.08
CA ALA A 53 39.57 -26.26 -13.27
C ALA A 53 38.36 -27.08 -13.78
N PHE A 54 38.47 -28.41 -13.75
CA PHE A 54 37.36 -29.31 -14.11
C PHE A 54 36.17 -29.16 -13.15
N GLU A 55 36.44 -29.13 -11.83
CA GLU A 55 35.42 -28.90 -10.81
C GLU A 55 34.76 -27.51 -10.97
N ALA A 56 35.54 -26.48 -11.27
CA ALA A 56 35.05 -25.14 -11.54
C ALA A 56 34.12 -25.08 -12.77
N GLN A 57 34.49 -25.76 -13.85
CA GLN A 57 33.68 -25.82 -15.07
C GLN A 57 32.37 -26.60 -14.85
N ALA A 58 32.44 -27.73 -14.15
CA ALA A 58 31.26 -28.52 -13.81
C ALA A 58 30.26 -27.71 -12.98
N LEU A 59 30.75 -26.95 -11.98
CA LEU A 59 29.93 -26.05 -11.17
C LEU A 59 29.31 -24.92 -12.00
N ALA A 60 30.08 -24.27 -12.88
CA ALA A 60 29.58 -23.19 -13.73
C ALA A 60 28.51 -23.66 -14.74
N LEU A 61 28.70 -24.84 -15.33
CA LEU A 61 27.72 -25.44 -16.24
C LEU A 61 26.44 -25.87 -15.50
N GLN A 62 26.57 -26.40 -14.28
CA GLN A 62 25.41 -26.75 -13.46
C GLN A 62 24.63 -25.50 -13.03
N ASP A 63 25.31 -24.42 -12.64
CA ASP A 63 24.68 -23.14 -12.29
C ASP A 63 23.96 -22.52 -13.50
N LEU A 64 24.61 -22.50 -14.68
CA LEU A 64 24.00 -22.07 -15.94
C LEU A 64 22.77 -22.92 -16.30
N LYS A 65 22.85 -24.24 -16.19
CA LYS A 65 21.74 -25.15 -16.43
C LYS A 65 20.58 -24.87 -15.48
N THR A 66 20.87 -24.71 -14.19
CA THR A 66 19.86 -24.41 -13.16
C THR A 66 19.17 -23.07 -13.41
N LYS A 67 19.92 -22.04 -13.83
CA LYS A 67 19.40 -20.73 -14.21
C LYS A 67 18.57 -20.76 -15.51
N LEU A 68 18.91 -21.64 -16.45
CA LEU A 68 18.16 -21.82 -17.70
C LEU A 68 16.85 -22.60 -17.48
N GLU A 69 16.87 -23.56 -16.55
CA GLU A 69 15.75 -24.48 -16.29
C GLU A 69 14.76 -23.96 -15.21
N SER A 70 15.15 -22.99 -14.37
CA SER A 70 14.27 -22.46 -13.30
C SER A 70 13.43 -21.26 -13.75
N PRO A 71 12.08 -21.34 -13.73
CA PRO A 71 11.24 -20.15 -13.79
C PRO A 71 11.45 -19.29 -12.53
N ALA A 72 11.34 -17.97 -12.69
CA ALA A 72 11.71 -16.92 -11.73
C ALA A 72 10.93 -16.86 -10.38
N GLU A 73 10.48 -17.99 -9.85
CA GLU A 73 9.92 -18.11 -8.49
C GLU A 73 10.76 -19.13 -7.72
N HIS A 74 11.73 -18.64 -6.94
CA HIS A 74 12.42 -19.50 -5.97
C HIS A 74 11.42 -19.95 -4.89
N GLU A 75 10.94 -21.19 -4.96
CA GLU A 75 10.27 -21.82 -3.84
C GLU A 75 11.28 -21.89 -2.67
N PRO A 76 10.91 -21.39 -1.47
CA PRO A 76 11.82 -21.39 -0.33
C PRO A 76 12.20 -22.82 0.03
N LYS A 77 13.51 -23.06 0.21
CA LYS A 77 13.99 -24.39 0.55
C LYS A 77 13.44 -24.82 1.91
N VAL A 78 12.88 -26.03 1.93
CA VAL A 78 12.25 -26.60 3.12
C VAL A 78 13.29 -27.34 3.94
N LEU A 79 13.51 -26.90 5.19
CA LEU A 79 14.38 -27.61 6.13
C LEU A 79 13.71 -28.96 6.49
N PRO A 80 14.44 -30.10 6.45
CA PRO A 80 13.88 -31.39 6.83
C PRO A 80 13.27 -31.34 8.23
N LEU A 81 12.11 -31.98 8.38
CA LEU A 81 11.31 -31.87 9.61
C LEU A 81 12.09 -32.31 10.86
N GLN A 82 12.89 -33.38 10.77
CA GLN A 82 13.69 -33.87 11.89
C GLN A 82 14.73 -32.84 12.36
N GLU A 83 15.46 -32.22 11.43
CA GLU A 83 16.44 -31.17 11.75
C GLU A 83 15.73 -29.94 12.35
N LYS A 84 14.58 -29.55 11.78
CA LYS A 84 13.75 -28.46 12.31
C LYS A 84 13.31 -28.72 13.75
N MET A 85 12.84 -29.93 14.05
CA MET A 85 12.46 -30.33 15.41
C MET A 85 13.66 -30.31 16.36
N ALA A 86 14.83 -30.81 15.93
CA ALA A 86 16.04 -30.78 16.74
C ALA A 86 16.50 -29.36 17.09
N ARG A 87 16.39 -28.40 16.14
CA ARG A 87 16.70 -26.99 16.39
C ARG A 87 15.69 -26.32 17.33
N LEU A 88 14.39 -26.61 17.17
CA LEU A 88 13.36 -26.11 18.07
C LEU A 88 13.53 -26.61 19.51
N THR A 89 13.89 -27.89 19.70
CA THR A 89 14.20 -28.44 21.02
C THR A 89 15.41 -27.73 21.65
N ARG A 90 16.51 -27.58 20.91
CA ARG A 90 17.69 -26.82 21.38
C ARG A 90 17.35 -25.38 21.75
N GLN A 91 16.52 -24.69 20.96
CA GLN A 91 16.06 -23.34 21.27
C GLN A 91 15.25 -23.31 22.56
N LYS A 92 14.30 -24.25 22.74
CA LYS A 92 13.47 -24.36 23.93
C LYS A 92 14.31 -24.58 25.19
N ASP A 93 15.32 -25.45 25.13
CA ASP A 93 16.20 -25.75 26.27
C ASP A 93 17.09 -24.56 26.62
N ARG A 94 17.51 -23.77 25.62
CA ARG A 94 18.34 -22.58 25.82
C ARG A 94 17.56 -21.36 26.31
N LEU A 95 16.33 -21.14 25.83
CA LEU A 95 15.49 -19.97 26.14
C LEU A 95 14.55 -20.24 27.31
N VAL A 96 15.09 -20.54 28.49
CA VAL A 96 14.32 -20.93 29.68
C VAL A 96 13.32 -19.84 30.14
N GLY A 97 13.58 -18.58 29.85
CA GLY A 97 12.70 -17.45 30.18
C GLY A 97 11.53 -17.22 29.22
N VAL A 98 11.45 -17.94 28.11
CA VAL A 98 10.41 -17.76 27.08
C VAL A 98 9.47 -18.96 27.08
N VAL A 99 8.21 -18.74 27.45
CA VAL A 99 7.20 -19.81 27.42
C VAL A 99 6.72 -20.02 25.98
N LEU A 100 7.17 -21.09 25.34
CA LEU A 100 6.76 -21.46 23.98
C LEU A 100 5.41 -22.20 24.00
N THR A 101 4.43 -21.59 23.34
CA THR A 101 3.05 -22.04 23.12
C THR A 101 2.77 -22.11 21.62
N PRO A 102 1.76 -22.86 21.15
CA PRO A 102 1.44 -22.89 19.72
C PRO A 102 1.17 -21.51 19.07
N HIS A 103 0.78 -20.49 19.85
CA HIS A 103 0.47 -19.15 19.36
C HIS A 103 1.70 -18.24 19.19
N ASN A 104 2.75 -18.42 20.00
CA ASN A 104 4.00 -17.65 19.90
C ASN A 104 5.16 -18.46 19.31
N THR A 105 5.01 -19.77 19.12
CA THR A 105 5.93 -20.56 18.29
C THR A 105 5.73 -20.17 16.81
N PRO A 106 6.82 -19.89 16.06
CA PRO A 106 6.72 -19.58 14.64
C PRO A 106 6.23 -20.76 13.81
N SER A 107 5.57 -20.47 12.68
CA SER A 107 5.20 -21.49 11.69
C SER A 107 6.44 -22.11 11.03
N HIS A 108 6.30 -23.34 10.55
CA HIS A 108 7.36 -24.00 9.78
C HIS A 108 7.68 -23.23 8.50
N ALA A 109 6.67 -22.67 7.84
CA ALA A 109 6.84 -21.81 6.67
C ALA A 109 7.68 -20.55 6.96
N LEU A 110 7.53 -19.93 8.13
CA LEU A 110 8.34 -18.77 8.52
C LEU A 110 9.81 -19.17 8.76
N ILE A 111 10.05 -20.34 9.38
CA ILE A 111 11.39 -20.88 9.57
C ILE A 111 12.04 -21.16 8.21
N ASP A 112 11.32 -21.77 7.26
CA ASP A 112 11.85 -22.07 5.92
C ASP A 112 12.21 -20.80 5.15
N LYS A 113 11.40 -19.74 5.26
CA LYS A 113 11.73 -18.41 4.70
C LYS A 113 13.05 -17.86 5.27
N ALA A 114 13.27 -17.97 6.58
CA ALA A 114 14.51 -17.51 7.21
C ALA A 114 15.73 -18.37 6.81
N CYS A 115 15.56 -19.69 6.67
CA CYS A 115 16.60 -20.58 6.15
C CYS A 115 16.98 -20.25 4.70
N SER A 116 16.00 -19.94 3.84
CA SER A 116 16.25 -19.52 2.46
C SER A 116 17.13 -18.26 2.39
N GLN A 117 16.83 -17.25 3.22
CA GLN A 117 17.64 -16.02 3.29
C GLN A 117 19.09 -16.29 3.69
N LEU A 118 19.33 -17.21 4.63
CA LEU A 118 20.67 -17.58 5.05
C LEU A 118 21.45 -18.24 3.90
N GLU A 119 20.81 -19.13 3.14
CA GLU A 119 21.45 -19.84 2.01
C GLU A 119 21.70 -18.93 0.81
N GLU A 120 20.76 -18.03 0.51
CA GLU A 120 20.91 -17.01 -0.53
C GLU A 120 21.96 -15.95 -0.16
N GLY A 121 22.36 -15.89 1.11
CA GLY A 121 23.27 -14.87 1.63
C GLY A 121 22.69 -13.46 1.55
N SER A 122 21.36 -13.32 1.53
CA SER A 122 20.67 -12.05 1.36
C SER A 122 19.46 -11.94 2.30
N LEU A 123 19.44 -10.88 3.12
CA LEU A 123 18.31 -10.61 4.00
C LEU A 123 17.16 -9.98 3.23
N GLN A 124 15.94 -10.43 3.51
CA GLN A 124 14.72 -9.82 3.00
C GLN A 124 13.81 -9.46 4.17
N TRP A 125 13.23 -8.25 4.15
CA TRP A 125 12.33 -7.81 5.20
C TRP A 125 11.01 -8.59 5.17
N ILE A 126 10.82 -9.44 6.17
CA ILE A 126 9.55 -10.14 6.40
C ILE A 126 8.62 -9.22 7.19
N HIS A 127 7.58 -8.73 6.52
CA HIS A 127 6.54 -7.91 7.15
C HIS A 127 5.93 -8.63 8.36
N PRO A 128 5.65 -7.95 9.50
CA PRO A 128 5.10 -8.58 10.70
C PRO A 128 3.82 -9.40 10.45
N ASN A 129 2.92 -8.95 9.58
CA ASN A 129 1.72 -9.70 9.17
C ASN A 129 2.02 -11.07 8.54
N LYS A 130 3.21 -11.27 7.96
CA LYS A 130 3.62 -12.57 7.40
C LYS A 130 4.28 -13.49 8.44
N CYS A 131 4.45 -13.03 9.68
CA CYS A 131 5.05 -13.80 10.77
C CYS A 131 3.99 -14.69 11.44
N SER A 132 3.55 -15.72 10.74
CA SER A 132 2.49 -16.63 11.19
C SER A 132 2.92 -17.56 12.33
N SER A 133 1.94 -18.02 13.11
CA SER A 133 2.15 -18.94 14.24
C SER A 133 1.99 -20.39 13.83
N ARG A 134 2.53 -21.31 14.64
CA ARG A 134 2.31 -22.75 14.46
C ARG A 134 0.83 -23.11 14.57
N HIS A 135 0.08 -22.45 15.45
CA HIS A 135 -1.37 -22.62 15.56
C HIS A 135 -2.09 -22.24 14.26
N SER A 136 -1.79 -21.07 13.69
CA SER A 136 -2.38 -20.61 12.42
C SER A 136 -2.02 -21.52 11.24
N GLU A 137 -0.79 -22.03 11.21
CA GLU A 137 -0.33 -22.99 10.20
C GLU A 137 -1.04 -24.34 10.31
N ALA A 138 -1.27 -24.83 11.54
CA ALA A 138 -1.98 -26.09 11.76
C ALA A 138 -3.46 -26.03 11.38
N LEU A 139 -4.07 -24.84 11.45
CA LEU A 139 -5.46 -24.59 11.04
C LEU A 139 -5.61 -24.27 9.55
N SER A 140 -4.52 -23.97 8.85
CA SER A 140 -4.55 -23.66 7.42
C SER A 140 -4.81 -24.92 6.61
N GLU A 141 -5.70 -24.81 5.63
CA GLU A 141 -5.86 -25.84 4.60
C GLU A 141 -4.59 -25.85 3.71
N LYS A 142 -4.22 -27.04 3.23
CA LYS A 142 -3.06 -27.17 2.33
C LYS A 142 -3.37 -26.50 1.00
N PRO A 143 -2.43 -25.73 0.42
CA PRO A 143 -2.65 -25.04 -0.85
C PRO A 143 -3.02 -26.04 -1.94
N GLN A 144 -4.11 -25.77 -2.65
CA GLN A 144 -4.62 -26.61 -3.73
C GLN A 144 -3.70 -26.44 -4.95
N THR A 145 -3.13 -27.54 -5.44
CA THR A 145 -2.30 -27.53 -6.65
C THR A 145 -3.18 -27.27 -7.87
N SER A 146 -3.00 -26.15 -8.57
CA SER A 146 -3.69 -25.87 -9.83
C SER A 146 -2.83 -26.24 -11.02
N LEU A 147 -3.34 -27.12 -11.87
CA LEU A 147 -2.72 -27.48 -13.15
C LEU A 147 -3.17 -26.46 -14.20
N SER A 148 -2.24 -25.68 -14.74
CA SER A 148 -2.47 -24.75 -15.85
C SER A 148 -1.76 -25.24 -17.11
N PHE A 149 -2.36 -25.04 -18.28
CA PHE A 149 -1.77 -25.43 -19.57
C PHE A 149 -1.17 -24.19 -20.25
N ASP A 150 0.08 -24.28 -20.70
CA ASP A 150 0.70 -23.33 -21.62
C ASP A 150 0.08 -23.49 -23.02
N SER A 151 -0.07 -22.38 -23.75
CA SER A 151 -0.31 -22.28 -25.20
C SER A 151 0.52 -23.22 -26.10
N LYS A 152 1.64 -23.76 -25.62
CA LYS A 152 2.50 -24.74 -26.31
C LYS A 152 2.27 -26.20 -25.87
N GLY A 153 1.22 -26.50 -25.12
CA GLY A 153 0.87 -27.86 -24.69
C GLY A 153 1.69 -28.39 -23.51
N SER A 154 2.45 -27.54 -22.81
CA SER A 154 3.18 -27.91 -21.60
C SER A 154 2.31 -27.71 -20.35
N ILE A 155 2.30 -28.68 -19.44
CA ILE A 155 1.54 -28.61 -18.19
C ILE A 155 2.37 -27.84 -17.16
N LYS A 156 1.96 -26.61 -16.83
CA LYS A 156 2.53 -25.84 -15.73
C LYS A 156 1.72 -26.10 -14.46
N VAL A 157 2.28 -26.93 -13.58
CA VAL A 157 1.79 -27.10 -12.22
C VAL A 157 2.10 -25.82 -11.44
N SER A 158 1.10 -25.02 -11.11
CA SER A 158 1.25 -23.87 -10.23
C SER A 158 0.68 -24.22 -8.86
N LYS A 159 1.51 -24.15 -7.81
CA LYS A 159 1.02 -24.16 -6.43
C LYS A 159 0.60 -22.74 -6.12
N ALA A 160 -0.69 -22.50 -5.87
CA ALA A 160 -1.11 -21.22 -5.31
C ALA A 160 -0.45 -21.06 -3.93
N SER A 161 0.49 -20.13 -3.78
CA SER A 161 1.12 -19.84 -2.49
C SER A 161 0.09 -19.18 -1.57
N HIS A 162 -0.46 -19.96 -0.64
CA HIS A 162 -1.34 -19.41 0.39
C HIS A 162 -0.49 -18.81 1.52
N ASP A 163 -0.09 -17.54 1.37
CA ASP A 163 0.61 -16.81 2.43
C ASP A 163 -0.34 -16.64 3.64
N ILE A 164 -0.07 -17.35 4.74
CA ILE A 164 -0.83 -17.24 5.98
C ILE A 164 -0.50 -15.91 6.64
N GLU A 165 -1.47 -14.98 6.63
CA GLU A 165 -1.35 -13.70 7.32
C GLU A 165 -1.75 -13.82 8.80
N CYS A 166 -1.13 -13.00 9.64
CA CYS A 166 -1.46 -12.83 11.05
C CYS A 166 -1.85 -11.38 11.34
N ASP A 167 -2.77 -11.21 12.29
CA ASP A 167 -3.23 -9.90 12.74
C ASP A 167 -2.12 -9.20 13.56
N THR A 168 -1.91 -7.91 13.29
CA THR A 168 -0.95 -7.02 13.96
C THR A 168 -1.60 -5.70 14.39
N SER A 169 -2.93 -5.65 14.41
CA SER A 169 -3.73 -4.46 14.68
C SER A 169 -3.55 -3.86 16.09
N SER A 170 -3.05 -4.63 17.05
CA SER A 170 -2.77 -4.18 18.41
C SER A 170 -1.29 -4.30 18.76
N ALA A 171 -0.83 -3.50 19.73
CA ALA A 171 0.55 -3.51 20.21
C ALA A 171 1.00 -4.91 20.65
N HIS A 172 0.15 -5.64 21.38
CA HIS A 172 0.42 -7.00 21.80
C HIS A 172 0.57 -7.95 20.61
N LEU A 173 -0.36 -7.91 19.64
CA LEU A 173 -0.31 -8.76 18.47
C LEU A 173 0.93 -8.51 17.60
N LEU A 174 1.29 -7.24 17.41
CA LEU A 174 2.53 -6.85 16.72
C LEU A 174 3.76 -7.37 17.48
N ARG A 175 3.82 -7.23 18.81
CA ARG A 175 4.92 -7.73 19.64
C ARG A 175 5.10 -9.23 19.49
N VAL A 176 4.01 -10.00 19.53
CA VAL A 176 4.04 -11.46 19.38
C VAL A 176 4.46 -11.85 17.95
N ALA A 177 4.02 -11.12 16.93
CA ALA A 177 4.45 -11.36 15.54
C ALA A 177 5.96 -11.13 15.37
N LEU A 178 6.51 -10.05 15.92
CA LEU A 178 7.94 -9.76 15.92
C LEU A 178 8.74 -10.79 16.73
N GLN A 179 8.20 -11.25 17.87
CA GLN A 179 8.80 -12.33 18.65
C GLN A 179 8.86 -13.65 17.86
N ARG A 180 7.80 -14.00 17.11
CA ARG A 180 7.81 -15.15 16.19
C ARG A 180 8.90 -15.02 15.13
N ARG A 181 9.10 -13.82 14.60
CA ARG A 181 10.20 -13.54 13.66
C ARG A 181 11.55 -13.79 14.33
N ALA A 182 11.79 -13.25 15.53
CA ALA A 182 13.03 -13.49 16.27
C ALA A 182 13.30 -14.99 16.53
N LEU A 183 12.26 -15.73 16.95
CA LEU A 183 12.38 -17.17 17.17
C LEU A 183 12.67 -17.94 15.88
N ALA A 184 12.05 -17.56 14.75
CA ALA A 184 12.29 -18.21 13.47
C ALA A 184 13.71 -18.00 12.96
N TYR A 185 14.23 -16.78 13.06
CA TYR A 185 15.59 -16.42 12.66
C TYR A 185 16.64 -17.11 13.55
N ASP A 186 16.34 -17.32 14.83
CA ASP A 186 17.18 -18.06 15.76
C ASP A 186 17.22 -19.57 15.45
N VAL A 187 16.07 -20.18 15.11
CA VAL A 187 16.03 -21.56 14.61
C VAL A 187 16.76 -21.70 13.26
N ALA A 188 16.67 -20.69 12.39
CA ALA A 188 17.40 -20.67 11.13
C ALA A 188 18.91 -20.48 11.31
N ASN A 189 19.37 -20.12 12.52
CA ASN A 189 20.76 -19.79 12.83
C ASN A 189 21.25 -18.53 12.08
N LEU A 190 20.35 -17.58 11.83
CA LEU A 190 20.63 -16.34 11.13
C LEU A 190 20.90 -15.20 12.13
N PHE A 191 20.01 -15.01 13.12
CA PHE A 191 20.22 -14.09 14.25
C PHE A 191 19.90 -14.79 15.56
N SER A 192 20.60 -14.44 16.64
CA SER A 192 20.25 -14.82 18.01
C SER A 192 18.95 -14.14 18.44
N PHE A 193 18.10 -14.89 19.12
CA PHE A 193 16.84 -14.40 19.69
C PHE A 193 17.07 -13.12 20.53
N ASN A 194 18.11 -13.09 21.36
CA ASN A 194 18.36 -11.97 22.27
C ASN A 194 18.68 -10.66 21.55
N VAL A 195 19.39 -10.71 20.42
CA VAL A 195 19.76 -9.51 19.65
C VAL A 195 18.51 -8.90 19.01
N MET A 196 17.70 -9.73 18.36
CA MET A 196 16.43 -9.27 17.78
C MET A 196 15.44 -8.82 18.84
N GLU A 197 15.38 -9.53 19.98
CA GLU A 197 14.50 -9.17 21.08
C GLU A 197 14.89 -7.84 21.73
N LYS A 198 16.19 -7.52 21.81
CA LYS A 198 16.68 -6.20 22.25
C LYS A 198 16.19 -5.09 21.32
N TRP A 199 16.27 -5.28 20.01
CA TRP A 199 15.72 -4.33 19.03
C TRP A 199 14.20 -4.17 19.21
N HIS A 200 13.45 -5.27 19.26
CA HIS A 200 12.01 -5.21 19.46
C HIS A 200 11.64 -4.55 20.79
N GLN A 201 12.38 -4.83 21.87
CA GLN A 201 12.16 -4.17 23.16
C GLN A 201 12.38 -2.66 23.05
N SER A 202 13.44 -2.22 22.37
CA SER A 202 13.70 -0.79 22.15
C SER A 202 12.56 -0.07 21.41
N LEU A 203 11.95 -0.71 20.40
CA LEU A 203 10.79 -0.18 19.68
C LEU A 203 9.60 0.04 20.62
N PHE A 204 9.31 -0.94 21.49
CA PHE A 204 8.19 -0.86 22.42
C PHE A 204 8.47 0.05 23.63
N ASP A 205 9.74 0.22 24.03
CA ASP A 205 10.12 1.22 25.01
C ASP A 205 9.87 2.64 24.48
N ARG A 206 10.17 2.90 23.20
CA ARG A 206 9.82 4.16 22.52
C ARG A 206 8.31 4.34 22.38
N PHE A 207 7.57 3.27 22.10
CA PHE A 207 6.11 3.29 22.02
C PHE A 207 5.44 3.69 23.35
N HIS A 208 5.97 3.20 24.48
CA HIS A 208 5.46 3.52 25.81
C HIS A 208 6.01 4.84 26.37
N HIS A 209 6.98 5.48 25.70
CA HIS A 209 7.54 6.74 26.14
C HIS A 209 6.47 7.84 26.09
N VAL A 210 6.33 8.58 27.19
CA VAL A 210 5.41 9.72 27.25
C VAL A 210 5.92 10.82 26.31
N PRO A 211 5.16 11.23 25.29
CA PRO A 211 5.61 12.27 24.36
C PRO A 211 5.69 13.63 25.05
N PRO A 212 6.57 14.54 24.60
CA PRO A 212 6.58 15.92 25.07
C PRO A 212 5.23 16.62 24.85
N PRO A 213 4.90 17.66 25.63
CA PRO A 213 3.67 18.44 25.42
C PRO A 213 3.56 18.93 23.96
N GLY A 214 2.41 18.70 23.32
CA GLY A 214 2.17 19.08 21.92
C GLY A 214 2.59 18.04 20.87
N TYR A 215 3.03 16.85 21.28
CA TYR A 215 3.40 15.75 20.38
C TYR A 215 2.53 14.50 20.61
N LEU A 216 2.34 13.69 19.57
CA LEU A 216 1.67 12.39 19.63
C LEU A 216 2.64 11.30 20.06
N ALA A 217 2.13 10.31 20.78
CA ALA A 217 2.88 9.09 21.04
C ALA A 217 3.20 8.37 19.71
N THR A 218 4.33 7.68 19.69
CA THR A 218 4.76 6.90 18.53
C THR A 218 3.70 5.84 18.19
N SER A 219 3.28 5.78 16.93
CA SER A 219 2.24 4.84 16.47
C SER A 219 2.80 3.46 16.12
N LEU A 220 1.95 2.43 16.07
CA LEU A 220 2.36 1.09 15.60
C LEU A 220 2.90 1.13 14.16
N HIS A 221 2.37 2.00 13.31
CA HIS A 221 2.85 2.18 11.95
C HIS A 221 4.30 2.73 11.93
N GLN A 222 4.62 3.66 12.84
CA GLN A 222 5.98 4.16 13.00
C GLN A 222 6.95 3.06 13.44
N LEU A 223 6.52 2.15 14.34
CA LEU A 223 7.35 1.01 14.73
C LEU A 223 7.67 0.09 13.54
N VAL A 224 6.66 -0.23 12.71
CA VAL A 224 6.84 -1.08 11.52
C VAL A 224 7.73 -0.38 10.48
N ALA A 225 7.59 0.94 10.31
CA ALA A 225 8.44 1.72 9.42
C ALA A 225 9.90 1.75 9.88
N ALA A 226 10.15 1.97 11.18
CA ALA A 226 11.49 1.93 11.77
C ALA A 226 12.12 0.55 11.65
N ASP A 227 11.35 -0.51 11.93
CA ASP A 227 11.77 -1.90 11.76
C ASP A 227 12.20 -2.20 10.31
N LYS A 228 11.41 -1.74 9.33
CA LYS A 228 11.75 -1.87 7.91
C LYS A 228 13.03 -1.12 7.54
N ALA A 229 13.17 0.13 7.99
CA ALA A 229 14.34 0.96 7.70
C ALA A 229 15.62 0.30 8.23
N LEU A 230 15.59 -0.18 9.47
CA LEU A 230 16.72 -0.89 10.07
C LEU A 230 17.05 -2.15 9.25
N TRP A 231 16.03 -2.93 8.87
CA TRP A 231 16.25 -4.16 8.10
C TRP A 231 16.93 -3.92 6.76
N LEU A 232 16.58 -2.83 6.08
CA LEU A 232 17.18 -2.49 4.79
C LEU A 232 18.66 -2.13 4.93
N LEU A 233 19.02 -1.35 5.96
CA LEU A 233 20.41 -1.01 6.24
C LEU A 233 21.25 -2.25 6.57
N VAL A 234 20.74 -3.12 7.45
CA VAL A 234 21.42 -4.39 7.79
C VAL A 234 21.55 -5.28 6.56
N ALA A 235 20.51 -5.38 5.73
CA ALA A 235 20.51 -6.21 4.53
C ALA A 235 21.53 -5.75 3.48
N GLU A 236 21.70 -4.44 3.30
CA GLU A 236 22.64 -3.86 2.35
C GLU A 236 24.10 -4.19 2.72
N ASP A 237 24.47 -3.96 3.98
CA ASP A 237 25.85 -4.11 4.42
C ASP A 237 26.29 -5.55 4.66
N THR A 238 25.35 -6.44 4.94
CA THR A 238 25.64 -7.84 5.30
C THR A 238 25.47 -8.79 4.11
N ARG A 239 25.22 -8.24 2.92
CA ARG A 239 25.04 -9.00 1.68
C ARG A 239 26.22 -9.94 1.43
N ALA A 240 25.91 -11.21 1.22
CA ALA A 240 26.84 -12.33 1.07
C ALA A 240 27.73 -12.65 2.29
N LYS A 241 27.51 -11.98 3.43
CA LYS A 241 28.34 -12.10 4.66
C LYS A 241 27.52 -12.47 5.91
N LEU A 242 26.34 -13.05 5.73
CA LEU A 242 25.40 -13.33 6.83
C LEU A 242 25.93 -14.33 7.87
N THR A 243 26.89 -15.17 7.49
CA THR A 243 27.52 -16.17 8.37
C THR A 243 28.88 -15.71 8.91
N GLU A 244 29.42 -14.58 8.44
CA GLU A 244 30.70 -14.08 8.90
C GLU A 244 30.59 -13.61 10.35
N MET A 245 31.61 -13.92 11.14
CA MET A 245 31.74 -13.40 12.50
C MET A 245 32.31 -11.99 12.43
N ASP A 246 31.87 -11.11 13.33
CA ASP A 246 32.40 -9.76 13.41
C ASP A 246 33.88 -9.79 13.87
N PRO A 247 34.82 -9.17 13.12
CA PRO A 247 36.23 -9.06 13.52
C PRO A 247 36.44 -8.38 14.88
N ASP A 248 35.61 -7.39 15.21
CA ASP A 248 35.71 -6.59 16.43
C ASP A 248 34.93 -7.23 17.60
N GLN A 249 33.89 -8.02 17.28
CA GLN A 249 33.04 -8.70 18.26
C GLN A 249 32.86 -10.20 17.92
N PRO A 250 33.86 -11.06 18.21
CA PRO A 250 33.85 -12.47 17.79
C PRO A 250 32.75 -13.33 18.42
N ALA A 251 31.97 -12.79 19.37
CA ALA A 251 30.79 -13.44 19.93
C ALA A 251 29.51 -13.22 19.10
N LEU A 252 29.53 -12.28 18.15
CA LEU A 252 28.41 -11.90 17.31
C LEU A 252 28.71 -12.20 15.83
N ARG A 253 27.66 -12.53 15.09
CA ARG A 253 27.72 -12.48 13.62
C ARG A 253 27.76 -11.03 13.16
N LEU A 254 28.35 -10.78 12.01
CA LEU A 254 28.41 -9.45 11.40
C LEU A 254 27.02 -8.82 11.29
N CYS A 255 26.00 -9.60 10.92
CA CYS A 255 24.62 -9.14 10.84
C CYS A 255 24.03 -8.70 12.20
N GLU A 256 24.40 -9.36 13.30
CA GLU A 256 23.97 -9.01 14.65
C GLU A 256 24.66 -7.74 15.15
N SER A 257 25.93 -7.56 14.84
CA SER A 257 26.66 -6.33 15.14
C SER A 257 26.09 -5.14 14.37
N HIS A 258 25.79 -5.31 13.08
CA HIS A 258 25.16 -4.28 12.25
C HIS A 258 23.75 -3.94 12.76
N MET A 259 22.97 -4.94 13.19
CA MET A 259 21.67 -4.73 13.85
C MET A 259 21.80 -3.84 15.10
N ASN A 260 22.78 -4.13 15.96
CA ASN A 260 23.05 -3.34 17.15
C ASN A 260 23.51 -1.92 16.80
N TYR A 261 24.36 -1.76 15.79
CA TYR A 261 24.84 -0.46 15.33
C TYR A 261 23.72 0.39 14.74
N TYR A 262 22.89 -0.19 13.87
CA TYR A 262 21.82 0.53 13.18
C TYR A 262 20.60 0.86 14.05
N THR A 263 20.52 0.27 15.25
CA THR A 263 19.46 0.58 16.23
C THR A 263 19.37 2.08 16.54
N ASP A 264 20.51 2.77 16.60
CA ASP A 264 20.60 4.21 16.89
C ASP A 264 20.87 5.06 15.63
N HIS A 265 20.71 4.49 14.44
CA HIS A 265 20.98 5.20 13.20
C HIS A 265 19.94 6.28 12.91
N PRO A 266 20.34 7.47 12.41
CA PRO A 266 19.41 8.58 12.14
C PRO A 266 18.22 8.18 11.26
N ASP A 267 18.44 7.40 10.20
CA ASP A 267 17.36 6.97 9.28
C ASP A 267 16.33 6.05 9.95
N VAL A 268 16.74 5.30 10.98
CA VAL A 268 15.85 4.45 11.77
C VAL A 268 15.12 5.28 12.83
N LEU A 269 15.87 6.10 13.57
CA LEU A 269 15.35 6.94 14.64
C LEU A 269 14.37 8.00 14.12
N PHE A 270 14.55 8.49 12.89
CA PHE A 270 13.65 9.44 12.24
C PHE A 270 12.20 8.92 12.22
N HIS A 271 12.00 7.63 11.97
CA HIS A 271 10.66 7.03 11.98
C HIS A 271 10.05 6.96 13.38
N LEU A 272 10.87 6.88 14.43
CA LEU A 272 10.45 6.77 15.82
C LEU A 272 10.20 8.13 16.50
N MET A 273 10.52 9.23 15.83
CA MET A 273 10.30 10.57 16.38
C MET A 273 8.81 10.82 16.66
N PRO A 274 8.46 11.35 17.84
CA PRO A 274 7.11 11.82 18.13
C PRO A 274 6.69 12.85 17.07
N LEU A 275 5.57 12.61 16.41
CA LEU A 275 5.03 13.56 15.45
C LEU A 275 4.28 14.67 16.20
N LYS A 276 4.34 15.90 15.72
CA LYS A 276 3.54 16.98 16.33
C LYS A 276 2.09 16.54 16.40
N ALA A 277 1.47 16.70 17.57
CA ALA A 277 0.04 16.64 17.68
C ALA A 277 -0.47 17.74 16.78
N GLN A 278 -1.01 17.37 15.62
CA GLN A 278 -1.89 18.25 14.90
C GLN A 278 -2.90 18.71 15.94
N THR A 279 -2.95 20.01 16.22
CA THR A 279 -4.00 20.61 17.04
C THR A 279 -5.29 20.13 16.44
N LYS A 280 -5.91 19.15 17.09
CA LYS A 280 -7.25 18.71 16.77
C LYS A 280 -8.12 19.93 17.02
N LYS A 281 -8.41 20.69 15.96
CA LYS A 281 -9.79 21.12 15.78
C LYS A 281 -10.61 19.85 16.00
N THR A 282 -11.41 19.87 17.05
CA THR A 282 -12.33 18.80 17.39
C THR A 282 -13.29 18.61 16.23
N ASP A 283 -12.92 17.80 15.25
CA ASP A 283 -13.81 17.32 14.20
C ASP A 283 -13.26 16.00 13.68
N ASN A 284 -13.68 14.92 14.34
CA ASN A 284 -13.70 13.61 13.74
C ASN A 284 -15.19 13.18 13.67
N PRO A 285 -16.00 13.66 12.70
CA PRO A 285 -17.30 13.08 12.42
C PRO A 285 -17.09 11.80 11.60
N GLY A 286 -16.56 10.77 12.26
CA GLY A 286 -15.93 9.63 11.59
C GLY A 286 -16.51 8.26 11.89
N TYR A 287 -17.60 8.14 12.65
CA TYR A 287 -18.46 6.95 12.64
C TYR A 287 -19.76 7.29 13.39
N SER A 288 -20.76 7.82 12.72
CA SER A 288 -22.12 7.79 13.29
C SER A 288 -22.49 6.30 13.40
N PRO A 289 -22.87 5.78 14.58
CA PRO A 289 -23.41 4.44 14.70
C PRO A 289 -24.57 4.29 13.71
N ILE A 290 -24.65 3.17 12.98
CA ILE A 290 -25.79 2.92 12.09
C ILE A 290 -27.05 2.87 12.97
N VAL A 291 -27.85 3.93 12.90
CA VAL A 291 -29.14 4.04 13.60
C VAL A 291 -30.14 3.15 12.89
N VAL A 292 -30.77 2.25 13.64
CA VAL A 292 -31.79 1.35 13.13
C VAL A 292 -33.11 2.11 13.16
N PRO A 293 -33.85 2.24 12.03
CA PRO A 293 -35.14 2.92 11.99
C PRO A 293 -36.18 2.26 12.93
N GLU A 294 -37.16 3.04 13.38
CA GLU A 294 -38.30 2.53 14.17
C GLU A 294 -39.09 1.47 13.35
N GLY A 295 -39.42 0.33 13.96
CA GLY A 295 -40.07 -0.81 13.28
C GLY A 295 -39.11 -1.79 12.57
N CYS A 296 -37.80 -1.72 12.85
CA CYS A 296 -36.81 -2.66 12.34
C CYS A 296 -36.18 -3.50 13.48
N THR A 297 -35.98 -4.81 13.24
CA THR A 297 -35.29 -5.74 14.13
C THR A 297 -33.91 -6.10 13.61
N ILE A 298 -32.96 -6.28 14.53
CA ILE A 298 -31.56 -6.64 14.21
C ILE A 298 -31.28 -8.13 14.38
N VAL A 299 -32.35 -8.92 14.57
CA VAL A 299 -32.31 -10.36 14.82
C VAL A 299 -33.19 -11.09 13.82
N PHE A 300 -32.69 -12.21 13.31
CA PHE A 300 -33.34 -13.08 12.34
C PHE A 300 -33.43 -14.51 12.87
N ASN A 301 -34.58 -15.15 12.65
CA ASN A 301 -34.86 -16.58 12.83
C ASN A 301 -34.19 -17.24 14.06
N GLY A 302 -34.69 -16.93 15.26
CA GLY A 302 -34.21 -17.51 16.52
C GLY A 302 -33.00 -16.80 17.14
N GLY A 303 -32.86 -15.48 16.93
CA GLY A 303 -31.89 -14.64 17.65
C GLY A 303 -30.53 -14.44 16.96
N LYS A 304 -30.40 -14.77 15.68
CA LYS A 304 -29.14 -14.59 14.93
C LYS A 304 -29.01 -13.15 14.41
N PRO A 305 -27.82 -12.54 14.42
CA PRO A 305 -27.66 -11.12 14.08
C PRO A 305 -27.79 -10.84 12.58
N ILE A 306 -28.46 -9.75 12.24
CA ILE A 306 -28.57 -9.20 10.87
C ILE A 306 -27.42 -8.22 10.61
N CYS A 307 -26.84 -8.27 9.41
CA CYS A 307 -25.78 -7.35 9.01
C CYS A 307 -26.33 -5.94 8.77
N LYS A 308 -26.10 -5.03 9.72
CA LYS A 308 -26.49 -3.60 9.59
C LYS A 308 -25.83 -2.93 8.38
N LYS A 309 -24.58 -3.28 8.09
CA LYS A 309 -23.82 -2.75 6.94
C LYS A 309 -24.43 -3.15 5.60
N PHE A 310 -25.05 -4.33 5.51
CA PHE A 310 -25.75 -4.77 4.31
C PHE A 310 -27.00 -3.94 4.06
N ASN A 311 -27.81 -3.71 5.12
CA ASN A 311 -29.03 -2.90 5.03
C ASN A 311 -28.79 -1.42 4.69
N VAL A 312 -27.57 -0.90 4.93
CA VAL A 312 -27.16 0.44 4.50
C VAL A 312 -26.26 0.45 3.26
N GLY A 313 -26.13 -0.67 2.54
CA GLY A 313 -25.36 -0.77 1.29
C GLY A 313 -23.83 -0.67 1.44
N ARG A 314 -23.29 -0.79 2.66
CA ARG A 314 -21.85 -0.66 2.97
C ARG A 314 -21.14 -2.00 3.19
N CYS A 315 -21.81 -3.14 3.04
CA CYS A 315 -21.18 -4.46 3.17
C CYS A 315 -20.51 -4.86 1.84
N LYS A 316 -19.21 -5.13 1.88
CA LYS A 316 -18.41 -5.51 0.70
C LYS A 316 -18.39 -7.03 0.42
N VAL A 317 -18.95 -7.84 1.33
CA VAL A 317 -18.95 -9.30 1.23
C VAL A 317 -20.08 -9.76 0.32
N LYS A 318 -19.78 -10.48 -0.75
CA LYS A 318 -20.79 -11.09 -1.63
C LYS A 318 -21.20 -12.44 -1.05
N THR A 319 -22.47 -12.60 -0.71
CA THR A 319 -23.05 -13.86 -0.22
C THR A 319 -24.25 -14.24 -1.09
N ALA A 320 -24.63 -15.52 -1.11
CA ALA A 320 -25.91 -15.95 -1.68
C ALA A 320 -27.10 -15.22 -1.01
N LYS A 321 -28.28 -15.22 -1.65
CA LYS A 321 -29.49 -14.58 -1.11
C LYS A 321 -29.82 -15.15 0.28
N GLY A 322 -30.02 -14.29 1.28
CA GLY A 322 -30.18 -14.70 2.69
C GLY A 322 -28.92 -15.27 3.34
N GLY A 323 -27.76 -15.16 2.69
CA GLY A 323 -26.47 -15.64 3.19
C GLY A 323 -25.91 -14.81 4.35
N ARG A 324 -24.82 -15.28 4.96
CA ARG A 324 -24.24 -14.67 6.17
C ARG A 324 -22.83 -14.15 5.91
N CYS A 325 -22.55 -12.93 6.35
CA CYS A 325 -21.19 -12.41 6.47
C CYS A 325 -20.72 -12.42 7.93
N SER A 326 -19.47 -12.01 8.18
CA SER A 326 -18.91 -11.86 9.53
C SER A 326 -19.73 -10.93 10.44
N ASN A 327 -20.46 -9.96 9.87
CA ASN A 327 -21.29 -9.01 10.62
C ASN A 327 -22.77 -9.44 10.76
N GLY A 328 -23.20 -10.56 10.18
CA GLY A 328 -24.58 -11.06 10.28
C GLY A 328 -25.21 -11.50 8.95
N PHE A 329 -26.48 -11.89 8.99
CA PHE A 329 -27.26 -12.30 7.82
C PHE A 329 -27.58 -11.11 6.89
N HIS A 330 -27.48 -11.33 5.59
CA HIS A 330 -27.83 -10.39 4.52
C HIS A 330 -29.32 -10.52 4.19
N VAL A 331 -30.14 -10.13 5.17
CA VAL A 331 -31.61 -10.06 5.09
C VAL A 331 -32.06 -8.66 5.49
N CYS A 332 -33.26 -8.26 5.06
CA CYS A 332 -33.84 -6.97 5.43
C CYS A 332 -34.08 -6.92 6.95
N TRP A 333 -33.70 -5.82 7.60
CA TRP A 333 -33.95 -5.60 9.03
C TRP A 333 -35.38 -5.15 9.36
N LYS A 334 -36.27 -5.00 8.36
CA LYS A 334 -37.65 -4.57 8.55
C LYS A 334 -38.53 -5.77 8.90
N ASP A 335 -39.36 -5.64 9.94
CA ASP A 335 -40.22 -6.72 10.38
C ASP A 335 -41.21 -7.13 9.28
N GLY A 336 -41.31 -8.43 9.01
CA GLY A 336 -42.12 -9.01 7.93
C GLY A 336 -41.44 -9.10 6.55
N HIS A 337 -40.25 -8.51 6.34
CA HIS A 337 -39.52 -8.53 5.07
C HIS A 337 -38.32 -9.51 5.08
N GLN A 338 -38.37 -10.52 5.94
CA GLN A 338 -37.25 -11.43 6.23
C GLN A 338 -37.30 -12.74 5.42
N THR A 339 -37.88 -12.72 4.22
CA THR A 339 -37.82 -13.85 3.28
C THR A 339 -36.57 -13.72 2.43
N GLY A 340 -35.96 -14.84 2.04
CA GLY A 340 -34.71 -14.90 1.26
C GLY A 340 -34.77 -14.33 -0.16
N ASP A 341 -35.78 -13.52 -0.46
CA ASP A 341 -35.86 -12.73 -1.66
C ASP A 341 -35.20 -11.38 -1.44
N VAL A 342 -34.48 -10.98 -2.47
CA VAL A 342 -33.89 -9.66 -2.58
C VAL A 342 -35.01 -8.65 -2.36
N VAL A 343 -35.00 -7.98 -1.21
CA VAL A 343 -35.68 -6.70 -1.06
C VAL A 343 -34.87 -5.69 -1.89
N THR A 344 -35.02 -5.79 -3.20
CA THR A 344 -35.11 -4.63 -4.09
C THR A 344 -36.52 -4.07 -3.96
N GLU A 345 -36.92 -3.73 -2.74
CA GLU A 345 -37.78 -2.57 -2.54
C GLU A 345 -36.77 -1.44 -2.28
N ARG A 346 -36.34 -0.71 -3.32
CA ARG A 346 -37.15 0.40 -3.82
C ARG A 346 -37.95 1.02 -2.66
N THR A 347 -37.24 1.73 -1.77
CA THR A 347 -37.76 3.06 -1.45
C THR A 347 -38.09 3.69 -2.80
N GLY A 348 -39.35 4.04 -3.05
CA GLY A 348 -39.82 4.59 -4.33
C GLY A 348 -39.12 5.92 -4.67
N GLY A 349 -37.86 5.83 -5.06
CA GLY A 349 -36.97 6.90 -5.42
C GLY A 349 -36.11 6.40 -6.58
N THR A 350 -36.19 7.13 -7.67
CA THR A 350 -35.41 6.95 -8.90
C THR A 350 -33.93 6.84 -8.57
N SER A 351 -33.21 5.87 -9.15
CA SER A 351 -31.75 5.81 -8.98
C SER A 351 -31.07 7.07 -9.55
N PRO A 352 -29.87 7.46 -9.10
CA PRO A 352 -29.21 8.68 -9.58
C PRO A 352 -29.01 8.68 -11.10
N GLU A 353 -28.66 7.52 -11.67
CA GLU A 353 -28.46 7.37 -13.12
C GLU A 353 -29.78 7.35 -13.90
N GLU A 354 -30.85 6.73 -13.38
CA GLU A 354 -32.18 6.82 -14.00
C GLU A 354 -32.71 8.26 -13.95
N PHE A 355 -32.47 8.98 -12.86
CA PHE A 355 -32.86 10.38 -12.72
C PHE A 355 -32.03 11.27 -13.66
N ALA A 356 -30.71 11.08 -13.71
CA ALA A 356 -29.84 11.77 -14.66
C ALA A 356 -30.23 11.48 -16.12
N SER A 357 -30.64 10.25 -16.44
CA SER A 357 -31.11 9.88 -17.77
C SER A 357 -32.42 10.58 -18.15
N ALA A 358 -33.34 10.77 -17.19
CA ALA A 358 -34.56 11.55 -17.43
C ALA A 358 -34.22 13.02 -17.69
N LEU A 359 -33.34 13.62 -16.88
CA LEU A 359 -32.88 14.99 -17.08
C LEU A 359 -32.17 15.19 -18.43
N MET A 360 -31.35 14.22 -18.85
CA MET A 360 -30.70 14.24 -20.17
C MET A 360 -31.72 14.18 -21.32
N ALA A 361 -32.79 13.39 -21.18
CA ALA A 361 -33.82 13.25 -22.20
C ALA A 361 -34.73 14.49 -22.30
N GLU A 362 -35.00 15.14 -21.16
CA GLU A 362 -35.82 16.36 -21.07
C GLU A 362 -35.00 17.65 -21.27
N ASP A 363 -33.67 17.54 -21.40
CA ASP A 363 -32.69 18.64 -21.40
C ASP A 363 -32.85 19.59 -20.19
N ASP A 364 -33.26 19.05 -19.04
CA ASP A 364 -33.49 19.80 -17.82
C ASP A 364 -32.18 19.98 -17.02
N LEU A 365 -31.62 21.17 -17.15
CA LEU A 365 -30.42 21.64 -16.45
C LEU A 365 -30.74 22.65 -15.34
N SER A 366 -31.97 22.65 -14.82
CA SER A 366 -32.39 23.56 -13.76
C SER A 366 -31.69 23.29 -12.42
N TYR A 367 -31.59 24.32 -11.58
CA TYR A 367 -30.96 24.23 -10.26
C TYR A 367 -31.67 23.22 -9.34
N ASP A 368 -33.01 23.14 -9.39
CA ASP A 368 -33.77 22.21 -8.58
C ASP A 368 -33.48 20.75 -8.95
N SER A 369 -33.38 20.46 -10.25
CA SER A 369 -33.07 19.14 -10.77
C SER A 369 -31.62 18.74 -10.48
N LEU A 370 -30.65 19.62 -10.66
CA LEU A 370 -29.25 19.35 -10.29
C LEU A 370 -29.06 19.19 -8.78
N ARG A 371 -29.75 19.98 -7.96
CA ARG A 371 -29.74 19.84 -6.50
C ARG A 371 -30.38 18.53 -6.05
N ARG A 372 -31.47 18.10 -6.69
CA ARG A 372 -32.11 16.81 -6.44
C ARG A 372 -31.20 15.67 -6.85
N LEU A 373 -30.58 15.73 -8.03
CA LEU A 373 -29.61 14.75 -8.49
C LEU A 373 -28.46 14.60 -7.48
N PHE A 374 -27.89 15.72 -7.02
CA PHE A 374 -26.83 15.71 -6.01
C PHE A 374 -27.26 15.00 -4.70
N SER A 375 -28.52 15.13 -4.29
CA SER A 375 -29.04 14.45 -3.09
C SER A 375 -29.14 12.93 -3.24
N LEU A 376 -29.12 12.41 -4.46
CA LEU A 376 -29.15 10.98 -4.77
C LEU A 376 -27.73 10.38 -4.89
N LEU A 377 -26.71 11.21 -5.15
CA LEU A 377 -25.33 10.76 -5.38
C LEU A 377 -24.62 10.30 -4.10
N PRO A 378 -23.67 9.36 -4.20
CA PRO A 378 -22.82 9.00 -3.07
C PRO A 378 -21.88 10.17 -2.73
N LEU A 379 -22.03 10.73 -1.54
CA LEU A 379 -21.21 11.85 -1.09
C LEU A 379 -19.83 11.37 -0.63
N GLU A 380 -18.80 11.98 -1.19
CA GLU A 380 -17.41 11.82 -0.78
C GLU A 380 -17.03 12.89 0.26
N PRO A 381 -16.16 12.56 1.22
CA PRO A 381 -15.53 13.57 2.06
C PRO A 381 -14.72 14.50 1.15
N PRO A 382 -14.91 15.82 1.25
CA PRO A 382 -14.24 16.76 0.37
C PRO A 382 -12.72 16.76 0.63
N ALA A 383 -11.93 16.91 -0.44
CA ALA A 383 -10.48 16.96 -0.34
C ALA A 383 -9.98 18.19 0.47
N ARG A 384 -10.75 19.28 0.48
CA ARG A 384 -10.47 20.53 1.20
C ARG A 384 -11.76 21.18 1.68
N GLY A 385 -11.66 21.95 2.76
CA GLY A 385 -12.75 22.75 3.31
C GLY A 385 -13.49 22.10 4.48
N VAL A 386 -14.22 22.94 5.21
CA VAL A 386 -15.06 22.53 6.35
C VAL A 386 -16.51 22.50 5.88
N GLY A 387 -17.18 21.38 6.11
CA GLY A 387 -18.60 21.22 5.82
C GLY A 387 -19.45 21.94 6.85
N ILE A 388 -20.41 22.76 6.38
CA ILE A 388 -21.38 23.45 7.23
C ILE A 388 -22.75 22.79 7.04
N GLY A 389 -23.32 22.21 8.10
CA GLY A 389 -24.63 21.56 8.04
C GLY A 389 -24.68 20.35 7.09
N LYS A 390 -25.64 20.32 6.16
CA LYS A 390 -25.73 19.27 5.12
C LYS A 390 -24.69 19.54 4.03
N SER A 391 -23.48 19.04 4.22
CA SER A 391 -22.37 19.21 3.29
C SER A 391 -21.97 17.91 2.58
N GLY A 392 -21.33 18.04 1.43
CA GLY A 392 -20.76 16.89 0.73
C GLY A 392 -20.11 17.29 -0.58
N SER A 393 -19.39 16.35 -1.18
CA SER A 393 -18.82 16.51 -2.51
C SER A 393 -19.08 15.29 -3.39
N PHE A 394 -19.11 15.52 -4.70
CA PHE A 394 -19.07 14.48 -5.71
C PHE A 394 -18.11 14.92 -6.80
N THR A 395 -17.15 14.09 -7.19
CA THR A 395 -16.18 14.43 -8.23
C THR A 395 -16.05 13.31 -9.24
N THR A 396 -16.05 13.67 -10.52
CA THR A 396 -15.93 12.75 -11.66
C THR A 396 -14.96 13.32 -12.70
N GLY A 397 -14.46 12.45 -13.58
CA GLY A 397 -13.41 12.76 -14.56
C GLY A 397 -12.04 12.22 -14.19
N ALA A 398 -10.99 12.92 -14.62
CA ALA A 398 -9.61 12.51 -14.41
C ALA A 398 -9.10 12.80 -12.96
N TYR A 399 -8.00 12.16 -12.58
CA TYR A 399 -7.26 12.51 -11.37
C TYR A 399 -5.75 12.38 -11.60
N SER A 400 -5.00 13.15 -10.82
CA SER A 400 -3.56 13.06 -10.72
C SER A 400 -3.17 12.96 -9.24
N PHE A 401 -2.43 11.91 -8.88
CA PHE A 401 -1.92 11.72 -7.53
C PHE A 401 -0.56 11.02 -7.57
N GLY A 402 0.47 11.67 -7.00
CA GLY A 402 1.80 11.06 -6.88
C GLY A 402 2.51 10.78 -8.22
N GLY A 403 2.13 11.48 -9.29
CA GLY A 403 2.65 11.24 -10.65
C GLY A 403 1.89 10.16 -11.45
N GLU A 404 0.87 9.54 -10.87
CA GLU A 404 -0.04 8.64 -11.59
C GLU A 404 -1.28 9.41 -12.08
N VAL A 405 -1.61 9.21 -13.35
CA VAL A 405 -2.78 9.80 -14.03
C VAL A 405 -3.80 8.71 -14.32
N GLY A 406 -5.07 8.97 -14.00
CA GLY A 406 -6.14 8.00 -14.28
C GLY A 406 -7.55 8.59 -14.25
N LEU A 407 -8.55 7.72 -14.39
CA LEU A 407 -9.97 8.08 -14.33
C LEU A 407 -10.58 7.72 -12.98
N ARG A 408 -11.38 8.61 -12.40
CA ARG A 408 -12.09 8.34 -11.15
C ARG A 408 -13.13 7.24 -11.34
N ARG A 409 -13.31 6.40 -10.31
CA ARG A 409 -14.36 5.37 -10.27
C ARG A 409 -15.77 5.94 -10.49
N ASN A 410 -16.03 7.18 -10.08
CA ASN A 410 -17.33 7.83 -10.29
C ASN A 410 -17.65 8.00 -11.77
N LEU A 411 -16.65 8.16 -12.63
CA LEU A 411 -16.85 8.25 -14.08
C LEU A 411 -17.40 6.93 -14.65
N SER A 412 -16.88 5.79 -14.19
CA SER A 412 -17.38 4.47 -14.60
C SER A 412 -18.67 4.05 -13.89
N SER A 413 -18.91 4.57 -12.68
CA SER A 413 -20.07 4.16 -11.86
C SER A 413 -21.30 5.02 -12.11
N PHE A 414 -21.11 6.27 -12.55
CA PHE A 414 -22.15 7.26 -12.83
C PHE A 414 -21.90 7.94 -14.19
N PRO A 415 -21.87 7.17 -15.30
CA PRO A 415 -21.53 7.70 -16.62
C PRO A 415 -22.54 8.75 -17.11
N ILE A 416 -23.84 8.55 -16.91
CA ILE A 416 -24.88 9.48 -17.37
C ILE A 416 -24.86 10.76 -16.54
N THR A 417 -24.73 10.65 -15.21
CA THR A 417 -24.54 11.81 -14.34
C THR A 417 -23.30 12.60 -14.78
N SER A 418 -22.19 11.92 -15.06
CA SER A 418 -20.95 12.58 -15.48
C SER A 418 -21.11 13.33 -16.80
N ALA A 419 -21.80 12.72 -17.78
CA ALA A 419 -22.14 13.35 -19.05
C ALA A 419 -23.08 14.55 -18.89
N LEU A 420 -24.10 14.45 -18.04
CA LEU A 420 -25.03 15.54 -17.73
C LEU A 420 -24.30 16.75 -17.13
N LEU A 421 -23.40 16.52 -16.16
CA LEU A 421 -22.61 17.60 -15.56
C LEU A 421 -21.66 18.25 -16.57
N ALA A 422 -21.03 17.46 -17.45
CA ALA A 422 -20.21 17.98 -18.54
C ALA A 422 -21.05 18.80 -19.54
N ARG A 423 -22.24 18.34 -19.92
CA ARG A 423 -23.18 19.09 -20.77
C ARG A 423 -23.59 20.40 -20.11
N HIS A 424 -23.82 20.43 -18.79
CA HIS A 424 -24.13 21.66 -18.08
C HIS A 424 -22.99 22.70 -18.19
N VAL A 425 -21.74 22.24 -18.07
CA VAL A 425 -20.56 23.10 -18.28
C VAL A 425 -20.52 23.63 -19.72
N GLN A 426 -20.70 22.75 -20.71
CA GLN A 426 -20.70 23.12 -22.12
C GLN A 426 -21.84 24.08 -22.49
N ALA A 427 -23.01 23.94 -21.87
CA ALA A 427 -24.15 24.85 -22.08
C ALA A 427 -23.85 26.28 -21.58
N ILE A 428 -23.04 26.40 -20.53
CA ILE A 428 -22.63 27.69 -19.95
C ILE A 428 -21.44 28.29 -20.70
N SER A 429 -20.46 27.45 -21.05
CA SER A 429 -19.25 27.88 -21.73
C SER A 429 -18.82 26.81 -22.76
N PRO A 430 -19.30 26.89 -24.00
CA PRO A 430 -19.04 25.87 -25.02
C PRO A 430 -17.57 25.67 -25.38
N SER A 431 -16.75 26.72 -25.20
CA SER A 431 -15.31 26.69 -25.49
C SER A 431 -14.45 26.36 -24.28
N PHE A 432 -15.04 26.10 -23.11
CA PHE A 432 -14.27 25.84 -21.89
C PHE A 432 -13.79 24.39 -21.86
N SER A 433 -12.48 24.20 -21.83
CA SER A 433 -11.85 22.88 -21.74
C SER A 433 -11.61 22.48 -20.29
N PHE A 434 -11.98 21.24 -19.95
CA PHE A 434 -11.80 20.66 -18.62
C PHE A 434 -11.58 19.16 -18.71
N THR A 435 -10.98 18.57 -17.68
CA THR A 435 -10.81 17.10 -17.58
C THR A 435 -11.65 16.50 -16.44
N SER A 436 -12.13 17.34 -15.53
CA SER A 436 -12.81 16.93 -14.31
C SER A 436 -13.91 17.90 -13.92
N VAL A 437 -14.96 17.37 -13.28
CA VAL A 437 -16.08 18.16 -12.74
C VAL A 437 -16.37 17.71 -11.31
N ALA A 438 -16.58 18.68 -10.42
CA ALA A 438 -16.94 18.45 -9.03
C ALA A 438 -18.18 19.25 -8.62
N LEU A 439 -19.03 18.66 -7.79
CA LEU A 439 -20.10 19.34 -7.07
C LEU A 439 -19.70 19.49 -5.60
N PHE A 440 -19.88 20.69 -5.06
CA PHE A 440 -19.55 21.04 -3.68
C PHE A 440 -20.75 21.68 -3.00
N ARG A 441 -21.25 21.03 -1.95
CA ARG A 441 -22.36 21.53 -1.14
C ARG A 441 -21.90 21.99 0.23
N ASN A 442 -22.19 23.24 0.57
CA ASN A 442 -21.91 23.87 1.86
C ASN A 442 -20.48 23.63 2.37
N LEU A 443 -19.51 23.75 1.46
CA LEU A 443 -18.09 23.61 1.77
C LEU A 443 -17.43 24.97 1.83
N LYS A 444 -16.87 25.31 3.00
CA LYS A 444 -16.07 26.52 3.21
C LYS A 444 -14.60 26.17 3.11
N THR A 445 -13.94 26.60 2.04
CA THR A 445 -12.52 26.29 1.82
C THR A 445 -11.63 27.44 2.31
N PRO A 446 -10.64 27.16 3.20
CA PRO A 446 -9.68 28.17 3.65
C PRO A 446 -8.78 28.64 2.49
N CYS A 447 -7.96 29.66 2.74
CA CYS A 447 -7.05 30.19 1.73
C CYS A 447 -6.05 29.14 1.25
N HIS A 448 -5.97 28.93 -0.06
CA HIS A 448 -5.08 27.94 -0.69
C HIS A 448 -4.83 28.26 -2.16
N ARG A 449 -3.93 27.49 -2.79
CA ARG A 449 -3.76 27.40 -4.25
C ARG A 449 -3.98 25.95 -4.69
N ASP A 450 -4.59 25.78 -5.85
CA ASP A 450 -4.76 24.47 -6.48
C ASP A 450 -3.55 24.16 -7.36
N ALA A 451 -2.41 23.92 -6.72
CA ALA A 451 -1.15 23.68 -7.42
C ALA A 451 -1.21 22.47 -8.40
N ASN A 452 -2.13 21.53 -8.18
CA ASN A 452 -2.29 20.34 -9.02
C ASN A 452 -3.22 20.57 -10.22
N ASN A 453 -3.69 21.80 -10.45
CA ASN A 453 -4.40 22.13 -11.67
C ASN A 453 -3.41 22.40 -12.82
N PHE A 454 -3.90 22.30 -14.05
CA PHE A 454 -3.11 22.61 -15.25
C PHE A 454 -2.57 24.05 -15.17
N PRO A 455 -1.27 24.29 -15.41
CA PRO A 455 -0.70 25.62 -15.40
C PRO A 455 -1.48 26.58 -16.32
N ASP A 456 -1.68 27.82 -15.86
CA ASP A 456 -2.42 28.87 -16.59
C ASP A 456 -3.88 28.53 -16.95
N SER A 457 -4.43 27.44 -16.41
CA SER A 457 -5.85 27.13 -16.55
C SER A 457 -6.71 27.87 -15.53
N TYR A 458 -7.98 28.01 -15.88
CA TYR A 458 -9.02 28.53 -15.00
C TYR A 458 -9.90 27.38 -14.54
N ASN A 459 -10.44 27.50 -13.33
CA ASN A 459 -11.59 26.71 -12.90
C ASN A 459 -12.85 27.50 -13.24
N LEU A 460 -13.81 26.88 -13.92
CA LEU A 460 -15.14 27.45 -14.08
C LEU A 460 -15.99 27.04 -12.88
N VAL A 461 -16.41 28.02 -12.09
CA VAL A 461 -17.26 27.81 -10.92
C VAL A 461 -18.66 28.30 -11.24
N VAL A 462 -19.65 27.42 -11.14
CA VAL A 462 -21.04 27.67 -11.52
C VAL A 462 -21.94 27.47 -10.29
N PRO A 463 -22.82 28.42 -9.95
CA PRO A 463 -23.87 28.18 -8.97
C PRO A 463 -24.90 27.18 -9.53
N VAL A 464 -25.24 26.16 -8.76
CA VAL A 464 -26.30 25.18 -9.10
C VAL A 464 -27.41 25.14 -8.05
N ALA A 465 -27.47 26.17 -7.20
CA ALA A 465 -28.54 26.45 -6.26
C ALA A 465 -28.59 27.96 -5.97
N HIS A 466 -29.72 28.44 -5.47
CA HIS A 466 -29.85 29.82 -5.00
C HIS A 466 -29.29 29.95 -3.57
N PHE A 467 -28.31 30.83 -3.41
CA PHE A 467 -27.72 31.24 -2.13
C PHE A 467 -27.29 32.70 -2.22
N GLU A 468 -27.07 33.35 -1.08
CA GLU A 468 -26.63 34.75 -1.01
C GLU A 468 -25.21 34.83 -0.43
N LYS A 469 -24.44 35.83 -0.87
CA LYS A 469 -23.02 36.00 -0.53
C LYS A 469 -22.19 34.78 -0.97
N GLY A 470 -21.19 34.34 -0.20
CA GLY A 470 -20.39 33.17 -0.56
C GLY A 470 -19.44 33.37 -1.74
N ALA A 471 -19.07 34.62 -2.01
CA ALA A 471 -18.09 34.96 -3.03
C ALA A 471 -16.75 34.26 -2.76
N ILE A 472 -16.02 34.00 -3.83
CA ILE A 472 -14.66 33.47 -3.75
C ILE A 472 -13.72 34.67 -3.76
N TRP A 473 -13.03 34.91 -2.66
CA TRP A 473 -11.92 35.87 -2.65
C TRP A 473 -10.76 35.24 -3.42
N CYS A 474 -10.20 35.98 -4.37
CA CYS A 474 -9.08 35.58 -5.19
C CYS A 474 -8.02 36.67 -5.13
N GLU A 475 -6.79 36.28 -4.79
CA GLU A 475 -5.62 37.14 -4.76
C GLU A 475 -5.44 37.86 -6.10
N ASP A 476 -5.26 39.18 -6.02
CA ASP A 476 -5.11 40.10 -7.14
C ASP A 476 -4.53 41.41 -6.57
N ASP A 477 -3.33 41.80 -7.02
CA ASP A 477 -2.63 42.98 -6.52
C ASP A 477 -3.41 44.28 -6.81
N GLY A 478 -4.22 44.29 -7.87
CA GLY A 478 -5.12 45.38 -8.23
C GLY A 478 -6.50 45.31 -7.54
N GLY A 479 -6.72 44.32 -6.68
CA GLY A 479 -7.99 44.11 -6.01
C GLY A 479 -8.24 45.03 -4.81
N ASP A 480 -9.50 45.44 -4.64
CA ASP A 480 -9.91 46.38 -3.59
C ASP A 480 -10.22 45.71 -2.24
N HIS A 481 -10.20 44.37 -2.16
CA HIS A 481 -10.57 43.63 -0.96
C HIS A 481 -9.37 43.03 -0.24
N LEU A 482 -9.13 43.50 0.98
CA LEU A 482 -8.10 42.96 1.87
C LEU A 482 -8.63 41.74 2.63
N LEU A 483 -7.90 40.63 2.57
CA LEU A 483 -8.17 39.42 3.34
C LEU A 483 -6.87 38.85 3.92
N GLN A 484 -6.93 38.38 5.16
CA GLN A 484 -5.80 37.76 5.82
C GLN A 484 -5.75 36.27 5.46
N CYS A 485 -4.82 35.89 4.60
CA CYS A 485 -4.55 34.50 4.20
C CYS A 485 -3.36 33.97 4.98
N ASP A 486 -3.57 32.96 5.82
CA ASP A 486 -2.52 32.32 6.63
C ASP A 486 -1.71 33.30 7.49
N GLY A 487 -2.38 34.33 8.02
CA GLY A 487 -1.77 35.37 8.85
C GLY A 487 -1.15 36.53 8.06
N VAL A 488 -1.03 36.42 6.74
CA VAL A 488 -0.47 37.46 5.87
C VAL A 488 -1.60 38.27 5.21
N PRO A 489 -1.60 39.61 5.29
CA PRO A 489 -2.56 40.42 4.56
C PRO A 489 -2.29 40.34 3.06
N GLY A 490 -3.32 39.98 2.29
CA GLY A 490 -3.30 39.98 0.82
C GLY A 490 -4.42 40.84 0.26
N ARG A 491 -4.18 41.46 -0.90
CA ARG A 491 -5.20 42.12 -1.72
C ARG A 491 -5.78 41.12 -2.72
N GLY A 492 -7.06 41.29 -3.02
CA GLY A 492 -7.76 40.41 -3.94
C GLY A 492 -9.10 40.98 -4.39
N ARG A 493 -9.66 40.31 -5.39
CA ARG A 493 -10.99 40.58 -5.95
C ARG A 493 -11.99 39.55 -5.45
N LEU A 494 -13.27 39.93 -5.44
CA LEU A 494 -14.37 39.02 -5.10
C LEU A 494 -15.01 38.47 -6.36
N LEU A 495 -14.97 37.16 -6.53
CA LEU A 495 -15.69 36.45 -7.58
C LEU A 495 -17.07 36.05 -7.03
N ASP A 496 -18.10 36.81 -7.42
CA ASP A 496 -19.45 36.65 -6.92
C ASP A 496 -20.20 35.52 -7.63
N VAL A 497 -19.90 34.29 -7.20
CA VAL A 497 -20.51 33.06 -7.73
C VAL A 497 -22.02 32.97 -7.44
N ALA A 498 -22.55 33.70 -6.46
CA ALA A 498 -24.00 33.69 -6.20
C ALA A 498 -24.79 34.37 -7.32
N ARG A 499 -24.16 35.31 -8.04
CA ARG A 499 -24.79 36.06 -9.14
C ARG A 499 -24.62 35.41 -10.50
N GLY A 500 -23.73 34.43 -10.65
CA GLY A 500 -23.53 33.71 -11.89
C GLY A 500 -22.19 32.96 -11.96
N PRO A 501 -21.91 32.31 -13.10
CA PRO A 501 -20.64 31.63 -13.35
C PRO A 501 -19.44 32.57 -13.25
N VAL A 502 -18.35 32.09 -12.67
CA VAL A 502 -17.09 32.85 -12.53
C VAL A 502 -15.88 32.01 -12.95
N LEU A 503 -14.87 32.68 -13.51
CA LEU A 503 -13.58 32.08 -13.84
C LEU A 503 -12.56 32.36 -12.73
N LEU A 504 -12.02 31.29 -12.16
CA LEU A 504 -11.07 31.35 -11.04
C LEU A 504 -9.69 30.87 -11.50
N PRO A 505 -8.64 31.71 -11.46
CA PRO A 505 -7.26 31.30 -11.73
C PRO A 505 -6.67 30.52 -10.54
N ALA A 506 -7.23 29.33 -10.27
CA ALA A 506 -7.00 28.58 -9.04
C ALA A 506 -5.56 28.06 -8.88
N ALA A 507 -4.86 27.82 -9.99
CA ALA A 507 -3.48 27.32 -10.00
C ALA A 507 -2.47 28.42 -9.61
N SER A 508 -2.68 29.64 -10.10
CA SER A 508 -1.73 30.75 -9.94
C SER A 508 -2.05 31.67 -8.75
N SER A 509 -3.33 31.80 -8.38
CA SER A 509 -3.79 32.78 -7.39
C SER A 509 -4.30 32.11 -6.11
N ARG A 510 -3.93 32.66 -4.95
CA ARG A 510 -4.53 32.22 -3.66
C ARG A 510 -6.01 32.55 -3.65
N HIS A 511 -6.84 31.66 -3.10
CA HIS A 511 -8.26 31.90 -3.02
C HIS A 511 -8.92 31.19 -1.83
N CYS A 512 -10.05 31.73 -1.36
CA CYS A 512 -10.86 31.15 -0.29
C CYS A 512 -12.35 31.44 -0.47
N THR A 513 -13.19 30.62 0.16
CA THR A 513 -14.65 30.83 0.17
C THR A 513 -15.05 31.73 1.33
N LEU A 514 -15.73 32.84 1.04
CA LEU A 514 -16.32 33.71 2.06
C LEU A 514 -17.63 33.12 2.62
N ASP A 515 -18.11 33.68 3.71
CA ASP A 515 -19.37 33.27 4.33
C ASP A 515 -20.58 33.51 3.41
N TRP A 516 -21.54 32.58 3.47
CA TRP A 516 -22.78 32.60 2.71
C TRP A 516 -23.99 32.37 3.59
N THR A 517 -25.17 32.66 3.04
CA THR A 517 -26.47 32.31 3.61
C THR A 517 -27.25 31.43 2.63
N GLY A 518 -27.98 30.44 3.14
CA GLY A 518 -28.71 29.48 2.33
C GLY A 518 -27.92 28.20 2.03
N ASP A 519 -28.36 27.46 1.01
CA ASP A 519 -27.78 26.17 0.61
C ASP A 519 -26.85 26.34 -0.59
N ARG A 520 -25.57 26.54 -0.32
CA ARG A 520 -24.57 26.78 -1.37
C ARG A 520 -24.20 25.47 -2.04
N LEU A 521 -24.67 25.25 -3.26
CA LEU A 521 -24.23 24.16 -4.13
C LEU A 521 -23.57 24.79 -5.36
N VAL A 522 -22.31 24.44 -5.61
CA VAL A 522 -21.55 24.90 -6.78
C VAL A 522 -21.00 23.72 -7.56
N LEU A 523 -21.01 23.84 -8.88
CA LEU A 523 -20.27 22.98 -9.80
C LEU A 523 -18.94 23.64 -10.13
N VAL A 524 -17.86 22.86 -10.12
CA VAL A 524 -16.51 23.32 -10.46
C VAL A 524 -15.95 22.43 -11.56
N ALA A 525 -15.71 23.00 -12.73
CA ALA A 525 -15.01 22.33 -13.82
C ALA A 525 -13.54 22.79 -13.84
N PHE A 526 -12.61 21.84 -13.90
CA PHE A 526 -11.18 22.12 -13.82
C PHE A 526 -10.35 21.10 -14.61
N SER A 527 -9.07 21.43 -14.83
CA SER A 527 -8.11 20.56 -15.50
C SER A 527 -7.01 20.12 -14.56
N ILE A 528 -6.72 18.81 -14.53
CA ILE A 528 -5.58 18.27 -13.78
C ILE A 528 -4.25 18.71 -14.41
N ARG A 529 -3.18 18.76 -13.62
CA ARG A 529 -1.85 19.19 -14.06
C ARG A 529 -1.35 18.43 -15.29
N GLU A 530 -1.56 17.13 -15.35
CA GLU A 530 -1.13 16.25 -16.43
C GLU A 530 -2.22 16.04 -17.49
N ALA A 531 -3.10 17.04 -17.72
CA ALA A 531 -4.22 16.91 -18.66
C ALA A 531 -3.81 16.48 -20.08
N LEU A 532 -2.60 16.86 -20.52
CA LEU A 532 -2.04 16.51 -21.83
C LEU A 532 -1.53 15.07 -21.92
N GLU A 533 -1.33 14.40 -20.78
CA GLU A 533 -0.84 13.01 -20.69
C GLU A 533 -1.99 11.99 -20.64
N LEU A 534 -3.23 12.47 -20.54
CA LEU A 534 -4.40 11.61 -20.63
C LEU A 534 -4.40 10.94 -22.01
N PRO A 535 -4.52 9.60 -22.08
CA PRO A 535 -4.61 8.92 -23.36
C PRO A 535 -5.83 9.46 -24.10
N VAL A 536 -5.71 9.67 -25.41
CA VAL A 536 -6.79 10.16 -26.29
C VAL A 536 -7.88 9.09 -26.39
N PHE A 537 -8.63 8.91 -25.31
CA PHE A 537 -9.87 8.16 -25.24
C PHE A 537 -10.91 9.14 -24.71
N GLY A 538 -11.70 9.68 -25.64
CA GLY A 538 -12.87 10.54 -25.44
C GLY A 538 -13.09 11.02 -24.00
N ALA A 539 -12.34 12.05 -23.59
CA ALA A 539 -12.69 12.85 -22.43
C ALA A 539 -13.64 13.94 -22.93
N PHE A 540 -14.94 13.66 -22.77
CA PHE A 540 -16.12 14.47 -23.12
C PHE A 540 -16.26 14.99 -24.55
#